data_AF-A0A182NI13-F1
#
_entry.id   AF-A0A182NI13-F1
#
_cell.length_a   1.000
_cell.length_b   1.000
_cell.length_c   1.000
_cell.angle_alpha   90.00
_cell.angle_beta   90.00
_cell.angle_gamma   90.00
#
_symmetry.space_group_name_H-M   'P 1'
#
loop_
_entity.id
_entity.type
_entity.pdbx_description
1 polymer ?
#
loop_
_entity_poly.entity_id
_entity_poly.type
_entity_poly.pdbx_seq_one_letter_code
_entity_poly.pdbx_strand_id
1 'polypeptide(L)'
;MRERRQSFSTASTISAILIVFALCGVANGKVFEKCPLARTLDRQKISSRSLISNWVCLVMAESGGDTAKVTTLDNESTSYGIFQINSKTWCREGRKGGRCNKKCEDFVDEDLSDDIECAKQIYNDGGFGAWKGWVSRCKQKTLPDLSSCWN
;
A
#
# COMPACT_ATOMS: atom_id res chain seq x y z
N MET A 1 22.70 67.01 15.33
CA MET A 1 23.13 65.71 15.90
C MET A 1 21.94 64.75 15.93
N ARG A 2 22.24 63.47 15.67
CA ARG A 2 21.46 62.23 15.86
C ARG A 2 20.62 61.71 14.68
N GLU A 3 20.96 60.45 14.37
CA GLU A 3 20.67 59.60 13.22
C GLU A 3 19.41 58.71 13.36
N ARG A 4 18.91 58.26 12.19
CA ARG A 4 18.29 56.95 11.82
C ARG A 4 17.10 56.40 12.63
N ARG A 5 16.06 55.95 11.90
CA ARG A 5 15.96 54.57 11.34
C ARG A 5 14.72 54.45 10.43
N GLN A 6 14.94 53.93 9.22
CA GLN A 6 13.89 53.47 8.31
C GLN A 6 13.23 52.21 8.92
N SER A 7 11.90 52.12 8.88
CA SER A 7 11.16 50.89 9.17
C SER A 7 10.52 50.40 7.88
N PHE A 8 11.23 49.49 7.20
CA PHE A 8 10.68 48.71 6.10
C PHE A 8 9.68 47.71 6.69
N SER A 9 8.41 47.84 6.31
CA SER A 9 7.34 46.90 6.67
C SER A 9 7.50 45.60 5.85
N THR A 10 8.25 44.64 6.38
CA THR A 10 8.34 43.28 5.82
C THR A 10 7.26 42.40 6.46
N ALA A 11 6.00 42.57 6.05
CA ALA A 11 4.87 41.81 6.59
C ALA A 11 4.15 40.92 5.56
N SER A 12 4.75 40.66 4.39
CA SER A 12 4.02 40.00 3.29
C SER A 12 4.65 38.72 2.70
N THR A 13 5.79 38.24 3.21
CA THR A 13 6.46 37.05 2.64
C THR A 13 6.44 35.82 3.55
N ILE A 14 6.21 35.99 4.86
CA ILE A 14 6.24 34.87 5.82
C ILE A 14 5.00 33.97 5.67
N SER A 15 3.85 34.55 5.31
CA SER A 15 2.58 33.81 5.21
C SER A 15 2.50 32.87 3.99
N ALA A 16 3.27 33.13 2.93
CA ALA A 16 3.28 32.26 1.75
C ALA A 16 4.14 30.99 1.97
N ILE A 17 5.16 31.04 2.83
CA ILE A 17 6.07 29.93 3.08
C ILE A 17 5.41 28.84 3.95
N LEU A 18 4.49 29.22 4.84
CA LEU A 18 3.78 28.27 5.72
C LEU A 18 2.73 27.43 4.99
N ILE A 19 2.23 27.87 3.83
CA ILE A 19 1.23 27.13 3.04
C ILE A 19 1.89 26.08 2.13
N VAL A 20 3.17 26.24 1.79
CA VAL A 20 3.91 25.32 0.91
C VAL A 20 4.40 24.07 1.64
N PHE A 21 4.47 24.07 2.98
CA PHE A 21 4.90 22.92 3.78
C PHE A 21 3.84 21.82 3.96
N ALA A 22 2.64 21.95 3.38
CA ALA A 22 1.49 21.08 3.67
C ALA A 22 1.22 19.94 2.67
N LEU A 23 2.16 19.58 1.78
CA LEU A 23 1.96 18.51 0.78
C LEU A 23 2.96 17.36 0.83
N CYS A 24 3.80 17.28 1.86
CA CYS A 24 4.52 16.04 2.16
C CYS A 24 3.63 15.18 3.06
N GLY A 25 2.72 14.42 2.46
CA GLY A 25 2.10 13.29 3.14
C GLY A 25 3.22 12.40 3.65
N VAL A 26 3.38 12.31 4.96
CA VAL A 26 4.31 11.36 5.57
C VAL A 26 3.71 9.98 5.31
N ALA A 27 4.19 9.28 4.29
CA ALA A 27 3.82 7.90 4.04
C ALA A 27 4.37 7.07 5.21
N ASN A 28 3.54 6.85 6.23
CA ASN A 28 3.85 5.91 7.30
C ASN A 28 3.54 4.50 6.76
N GLY A 29 4.56 3.65 6.76
CA GLY A 29 4.38 2.22 6.49
C GLY A 29 3.85 1.53 7.74
N LYS A 30 2.94 0.57 7.56
CA LYS A 30 2.41 -0.28 8.62
C LYS A 30 2.78 -1.73 8.36
N VAL A 31 3.24 -2.42 9.40
CA VAL A 31 3.45 -3.88 9.34
C VAL A 31 2.29 -4.59 10.03
N PHE A 32 1.50 -5.31 9.25
CA PHE A 32 0.37 -6.08 9.75
C PHE A 32 0.79 -7.45 10.28
N GLU A 33 0.31 -7.79 11.47
CA GLU A 33 0.34 -9.15 11.98
C GLU A 33 -0.88 -9.97 11.53
N LYS A 34 -0.81 -11.30 11.71
CA LYS A 34 -1.81 -12.29 11.25
C LYS A 34 -3.27 -11.91 11.56
N CYS A 35 -3.62 -11.66 12.82
CA CYS A 35 -5.01 -11.41 13.21
C CYS A 35 -5.51 -10.00 12.86
N PRO A 36 -4.73 -8.91 13.11
CA PRO A 36 -5.09 -7.59 12.61
C PRO A 36 -5.32 -7.56 11.09
N LEU A 37 -4.48 -8.26 10.33
CA LEU A 37 -4.65 -8.42 8.88
C LEU A 37 -5.95 -9.14 8.54
N ALA A 38 -6.16 -10.33 9.12
CA ALA A 38 -7.37 -11.13 8.88
C ALA A 38 -8.66 -10.32 9.10
N ARG A 39 -8.74 -9.60 10.22
CA ARG A 39 -9.90 -8.75 10.54
C ARG A 39 -10.05 -7.58 9.57
N THR A 40 -8.95 -6.95 9.17
CA THR A 40 -8.98 -5.82 8.22
C THR A 40 -9.52 -6.27 6.87
N LEU A 41 -8.99 -7.38 6.34
CA LEU A 41 -9.40 -7.98 5.09
C LEU A 41 -10.88 -8.45 5.09
N ASP A 42 -11.33 -9.07 6.18
CA ASP A 42 -12.73 -9.50 6.33
C ASP A 42 -13.69 -8.32 6.46
N ARG A 43 -13.28 -7.25 7.17
CA ARG A 43 -14.06 -6.01 7.31
C ARG A 43 -14.19 -5.28 5.97
N GLN A 44 -13.10 -5.16 5.21
CA GLN A 44 -13.09 -4.53 3.88
C GLN A 44 -13.58 -5.47 2.76
N LYS A 45 -14.08 -6.66 3.13
CA LYS A 45 -14.73 -7.61 2.21
C LYS A 45 -13.85 -7.95 1.02
N ILE A 46 -12.58 -8.31 1.26
CA ILE A 46 -11.69 -8.74 0.16
C ILE A 46 -12.25 -9.95 -0.59
N SER A 47 -12.85 -10.89 0.15
CA SER A 47 -13.45 -12.12 -0.37
C SER A 47 -14.46 -12.70 0.64
N SER A 48 -14.99 -13.89 0.35
CA SER A 48 -15.66 -14.70 1.37
C SER A 48 -14.70 -15.03 2.53
N ARG A 49 -15.28 -15.25 3.72
CA ARG A 49 -14.51 -15.55 4.94
C ARG A 49 -13.67 -16.83 4.82
N SER A 50 -14.11 -17.80 4.02
CA SER A 50 -13.38 -19.06 3.76
C SER A 50 -12.05 -18.87 3.04
N LEU A 51 -11.85 -17.74 2.34
CA LEU A 51 -10.61 -17.45 1.63
C LEU A 51 -9.66 -16.52 2.39
N ILE A 52 -10.05 -16.01 3.57
CA ILE A 52 -9.22 -15.06 4.32
C ILE A 52 -7.87 -15.66 4.71
N SER A 53 -7.80 -16.94 5.09
CA SER A 53 -6.53 -17.61 5.36
C SER A 53 -5.59 -17.64 4.14
N ASN A 54 -6.13 -17.72 2.92
CA ASN A 54 -5.32 -17.63 1.70
C ASN A 54 -4.77 -16.21 1.51
N TRP A 55 -5.61 -15.18 1.70
CA TRP A 55 -5.17 -13.78 1.58
C TRP A 55 -4.14 -13.39 2.63
N VAL A 56 -4.32 -13.84 3.88
CA VAL A 56 -3.32 -13.64 4.94
C VAL A 56 -2.02 -14.34 4.57
N CYS A 57 -2.06 -15.58 4.09
CA CYS A 57 -0.85 -16.28 3.65
C CYS A 57 -0.16 -15.56 2.49
N LEU A 58 -0.92 -15.10 1.50
CA LEU A 58 -0.43 -14.35 0.35
C LEU A 58 0.35 -13.11 0.80
N VAL A 59 -0.28 -12.26 1.61
CA VAL A 59 0.35 -11.04 2.12
C VAL A 59 1.63 -11.35 2.89
N MET A 60 1.59 -12.33 3.81
CA MET A 60 2.78 -12.71 4.57
C MET A 60 3.90 -13.29 3.69
N ALA A 61 3.56 -13.95 2.59
CA ALA A 61 4.52 -14.52 1.66
C ALA A 61 5.13 -13.50 0.69
N GLU A 62 4.40 -12.43 0.37
CA GLU A 62 4.80 -11.39 -0.60
C GLU A 62 5.52 -10.22 0.09
N SER A 63 4.91 -9.63 1.11
CA SER A 63 5.40 -8.42 1.77
C SER A 63 5.78 -8.62 3.24
N GLY A 64 5.37 -9.75 3.84
CA GLY A 64 5.47 -9.92 5.30
C GLY A 64 4.49 -9.04 6.07
N GLY A 65 3.44 -8.52 5.41
CA GLY A 65 2.47 -7.61 6.02
C GLY A 65 2.85 -6.14 5.99
N ASP A 66 4.01 -5.79 5.41
CA ASP A 66 4.49 -4.41 5.31
C ASP A 66 3.79 -3.66 4.16
N THR A 67 3.01 -2.64 4.49
CA THR A 67 2.33 -1.80 3.49
C THR A 67 3.27 -0.88 2.74
N ALA A 68 4.46 -0.59 3.26
CA ALA A 68 5.46 0.23 2.58
C ALA A 68 6.42 -0.60 1.72
N LYS A 69 6.17 -1.91 1.55
CA LYS A 69 7.09 -2.79 0.84
C LYS A 69 7.15 -2.46 -0.65
N VAL A 70 8.34 -2.08 -1.12
CA VAL A 70 8.66 -1.89 -2.53
C VAL A 70 9.76 -2.86 -2.94
N THR A 71 9.56 -3.59 -4.04
CA THR A 71 10.51 -4.59 -4.56
C THR A 71 10.73 -4.40 -6.05
N THR A 72 11.93 -4.02 -6.44
CA THR A 72 12.35 -4.00 -7.87
C THR A 72 12.72 -5.42 -8.31
N LEU A 73 12.24 -5.82 -9.49
CA LEU A 73 12.45 -7.15 -10.07
C LEU A 73 13.50 -7.09 -11.20
N ASP A 74 14.04 -8.25 -11.58
CA ASP A 74 15.06 -8.39 -12.62
C ASP A 74 14.63 -7.87 -14.01
N ASN A 75 13.33 -7.77 -14.25
CA ASN A 75 12.77 -7.24 -15.50
C ASN A 75 12.52 -5.72 -15.46
N GLU A 76 13.15 -5.04 -14.49
CA GLU A 76 13.07 -3.59 -14.23
C GLU A 76 11.67 -3.09 -13.82
N SER A 77 10.68 -3.97 -13.65
CA SER A 77 9.40 -3.59 -13.04
C SER A 77 9.47 -3.64 -11.53
N THR A 78 8.63 -2.85 -10.87
CA THR A 78 8.61 -2.73 -9.42
C THR A 78 7.24 -3.18 -8.90
N SER A 79 7.24 -3.92 -7.80
CA SER A 79 6.05 -4.34 -7.08
C SER A 79 5.87 -3.50 -5.81
N TYR A 80 4.63 -3.09 -5.55
CA TYR A 80 4.28 -2.09 -4.54
C TYR A 80 3.29 -2.64 -3.53
N GLY A 81 3.43 -2.18 -2.29
CA GLY A 81 2.42 -2.32 -1.26
C GLY A 81 2.31 -3.72 -0.66
N ILE A 82 1.30 -3.87 0.19
CA ILE A 82 1.09 -5.10 0.98
C ILE A 82 0.84 -6.34 0.10
N PHE A 83 0.28 -6.14 -1.10
CA PHE A 83 0.00 -7.20 -2.08
C PHE A 83 1.06 -7.33 -3.18
N GLN A 84 2.14 -6.53 -3.16
CA GLN A 84 3.20 -6.54 -4.17
C GLN A 84 2.68 -6.36 -5.61
N ILE A 85 1.78 -5.38 -5.80
CA ILE A 85 1.13 -5.07 -7.07
C ILE A 85 2.16 -4.52 -8.08
N ASN A 86 2.29 -5.17 -9.24
CA ASN A 86 3.39 -4.90 -10.17
C ASN A 86 3.11 -3.75 -11.17
N SER A 87 4.07 -2.83 -11.33
CA SER A 87 4.01 -1.66 -12.21
C SER A 87 4.05 -1.97 -13.70
N LYS A 88 4.39 -3.20 -14.09
CA LYS A 88 4.35 -3.61 -15.51
C LYS A 88 2.92 -3.65 -16.04
N THR A 89 1.98 -4.16 -15.24
CA THR A 89 0.63 -4.51 -15.68
C THR A 89 -0.46 -3.75 -14.93
N TRP A 90 -0.32 -3.57 -13.61
CA TRP A 90 -1.46 -3.23 -12.75
C TRP A 90 -1.54 -1.74 -12.39
N CYS A 91 -0.41 -1.07 -12.18
CA CYS A 91 -0.32 0.37 -11.92
C CYS A 91 0.72 1.07 -12.81
N ARG A 92 0.86 2.40 -12.69
CA ARG A 92 1.94 3.17 -13.31
C ARG A 92 2.57 4.12 -12.28
N GLU A 93 3.88 4.30 -12.38
CA GLU A 93 4.66 5.19 -11.50
C GLU A 93 4.45 6.65 -11.92
N GLY A 94 4.32 7.54 -10.94
CA GLY A 94 4.13 8.99 -11.11
C GLY A 94 2.78 9.45 -11.69
N ARG A 95 2.00 8.55 -12.31
CA ARG A 95 0.70 8.87 -12.92
C ARG A 95 -0.27 7.68 -12.86
N LYS A 96 -1.58 7.96 -12.90
CA LYS A 96 -2.58 6.89 -12.96
C LYS A 96 -2.43 6.09 -14.26
N GLY A 97 -2.59 4.77 -14.15
CA GLY A 97 -2.61 3.88 -15.30
C GLY A 97 -2.53 2.41 -14.90
N GLY A 98 -2.21 1.54 -15.86
CA GLY A 98 -2.27 0.09 -15.65
C GLY A 98 -3.72 -0.39 -15.58
N ARG A 99 -3.91 -1.69 -15.35
CA ARG A 99 -5.25 -2.30 -15.31
C ARG A 99 -6.11 -1.83 -14.14
N CYS A 100 -5.49 -1.41 -13.02
CA CYS A 100 -6.20 -0.86 -11.86
C CYS A 100 -6.42 0.65 -11.97
N ASN A 101 -5.82 1.34 -12.97
CA ASN A 101 -5.93 2.79 -13.17
C ASN A 101 -5.55 3.62 -11.92
N LYS A 102 -4.49 3.20 -11.22
CA LYS A 102 -3.93 3.86 -10.01
C LYS A 102 -2.49 4.29 -10.24
N LYS A 103 -1.99 5.22 -9.43
CA LYS A 103 -0.54 5.41 -9.31
C LYS A 103 0.02 4.26 -8.48
N CYS A 104 1.21 3.79 -8.76
CA CYS A 104 1.82 2.71 -7.96
C CYS A 104 2.11 3.17 -6.53
N GLU A 105 2.39 4.45 -6.35
CA GLU A 105 2.65 5.09 -5.06
C GLU A 105 1.39 5.16 -4.19
N ASP A 106 0.18 5.08 -4.77
CA ASP A 106 -1.07 5.05 -4.01
C ASP A 106 -1.16 3.76 -3.14
N PHE A 107 -0.47 2.67 -3.53
CA PHE A 107 -0.45 1.40 -2.78
C PHE A 107 0.58 1.34 -1.63
N VAL A 108 1.24 2.46 -1.31
CA VAL A 108 2.33 2.52 -0.33
C VAL A 108 1.95 3.44 0.82
N ASP A 109 0.82 3.14 1.44
CA ASP A 109 0.32 3.85 2.63
C ASP A 109 -0.38 2.89 3.62
N GLU A 110 -1.09 3.41 4.62
CA GLU A 110 -1.79 2.58 5.61
C GLU A 110 -3.22 2.18 5.20
N ASP A 111 -3.81 2.86 4.23
CA ASP A 111 -5.19 2.65 3.77
C ASP A 111 -5.24 1.60 2.64
N LEU A 112 -5.56 0.37 3.01
CA LEU A 112 -5.63 -0.75 2.06
C LEU A 112 -6.82 -0.70 1.08
N SER A 113 -7.57 0.39 0.99
CA SER A 113 -8.82 0.43 0.23
C SER A 113 -8.58 0.23 -1.27
N ASP A 114 -7.61 0.92 -1.86
CA ASP A 114 -7.26 0.80 -3.27
C ASP A 114 -6.36 -0.42 -3.56
N ASP A 115 -5.49 -0.79 -2.61
CA ASP A 115 -4.78 -2.07 -2.58
C ASP A 115 -5.74 -3.26 -2.75
N ILE A 116 -6.79 -3.32 -1.93
CA ILE A 116 -7.80 -4.39 -1.95
C ILE A 116 -8.62 -4.34 -3.23
N GLU A 117 -8.98 -3.15 -3.71
CA GLU A 117 -9.68 -2.98 -4.98
C GLU A 117 -8.88 -3.61 -6.13
N CYS A 118 -7.59 -3.28 -6.22
CA CYS A 118 -6.71 -3.82 -7.25
C CYS A 118 -6.43 -5.31 -7.05
N ALA A 119 -6.18 -5.77 -5.82
CA ALA A 119 -5.94 -7.19 -5.52
C ALA A 119 -7.14 -8.07 -5.89
N LYS A 120 -8.38 -7.61 -5.70
CA LYS A 120 -9.59 -8.30 -6.19
C LYS A 120 -9.57 -8.44 -7.71
N GLN A 121 -9.18 -7.40 -8.43
CA GLN A 121 -9.10 -7.44 -9.89
C GLN A 121 -8.05 -8.45 -10.38
N ILE A 122 -6.88 -8.49 -9.72
CA ILE A 122 -5.83 -9.48 -10.01
C ILE A 122 -6.34 -10.91 -9.75
N TYR A 123 -7.01 -11.11 -8.60
CA TYR A 123 -7.60 -12.41 -8.26
C TYR A 123 -8.67 -12.85 -9.25
N ASN A 124 -9.51 -11.93 -9.73
CA ASN A 124 -10.52 -12.25 -10.74
C ASN A 124 -9.91 -12.63 -12.10
N ASP A 125 -8.70 -12.14 -12.40
CA ASP A 125 -8.00 -12.40 -13.66
C ASP A 125 -7.22 -13.73 -13.64
N GLY A 126 -6.53 -14.04 -12.54
CA GLY A 126 -5.61 -15.19 -12.47
C GLY A 126 -5.68 -16.01 -11.18
N GLY A 127 -6.62 -15.71 -10.29
CA GLY A 127 -6.68 -16.27 -8.94
C GLY A 127 -5.43 -15.95 -8.12
N PHE A 128 -5.24 -16.69 -7.02
CA PHE A 128 -4.03 -16.57 -6.19
C PHE A 128 -2.73 -16.95 -6.93
N GLY A 129 -2.82 -17.64 -8.07
CA GLY A 129 -1.67 -18.04 -8.87
C GLY A 129 -0.88 -16.87 -9.49
N ALA A 130 -1.46 -15.67 -9.50
CA ALA A 130 -0.78 -14.46 -9.96
C ALA A 130 0.39 -14.01 -9.05
N TRP A 131 0.44 -14.52 -7.81
CA TRP A 131 1.43 -14.15 -6.78
C TRP A 131 2.44 -15.28 -6.56
N LYS A 132 3.71 -15.06 -6.94
CA LYS A 132 4.77 -16.08 -6.86
C LYS A 132 5.08 -16.48 -5.42
N GLY A 133 5.04 -15.54 -4.48
CA GLY A 133 5.17 -15.78 -3.04
C GLY A 133 4.06 -16.70 -2.55
N TRP A 134 2.80 -16.42 -2.91
CA TRP A 134 1.69 -17.33 -2.57
C TRP A 134 1.85 -18.71 -3.21
N VAL A 135 2.21 -18.80 -4.49
CA VAL A 135 2.42 -20.08 -5.18
C VAL A 135 3.48 -20.92 -4.48
N SER A 136 4.58 -20.33 -4.06
CA SER A 136 5.70 -21.04 -3.43
C SER A 136 5.45 -21.41 -1.96
N ARG A 137 4.71 -20.57 -1.21
CA ARG A 137 4.57 -20.71 0.26
C ARG A 137 3.18 -21.12 0.75
N CYS A 138 2.13 -20.98 -0.06
CA CYS A 138 0.74 -21.17 0.37
C CYS A 138 0.00 -22.24 -0.43
N LYS A 139 0.23 -22.33 -1.74
CA LYS A 139 -0.46 -23.28 -2.61
C LYS A 139 -0.24 -24.72 -2.12
N GLN A 140 -1.33 -25.43 -1.85
CA GLN A 140 -1.33 -26.82 -1.35
C GLN A 140 -0.55 -27.01 -0.04
N LYS A 141 -0.42 -25.96 0.77
CA LYS A 141 0.18 -26.01 2.10
C LYS A 141 -0.86 -25.73 3.18
N THR A 142 -0.50 -26.04 4.41
CA THR A 142 -1.30 -25.64 5.57
C THR A 142 -1.34 -24.12 5.65
N LEU A 143 -2.55 -23.56 5.55
CA LEU A 143 -2.77 -22.13 5.67
C LEU A 143 -2.79 -21.69 7.14
N PRO A 144 -2.59 -20.39 7.43
CA PRO A 144 -2.68 -19.87 8.78
C PRO A 144 -4.03 -20.17 9.42
N ASP A 145 -4.01 -20.76 10.62
CA ASP A 145 -5.20 -20.87 11.45
C ASP A 145 -5.58 -19.48 12.00
N LEU A 146 -6.81 -19.09 11.73
CA LEU A 146 -7.39 -17.81 12.12
C LEU A 146 -8.51 -17.95 13.14
N SER A 147 -8.82 -19.16 13.61
CA SER A 147 -9.94 -19.43 14.54
C SER A 147 -9.94 -18.49 15.75
N SER A 148 -8.77 -18.20 16.32
CA SER A 148 -8.61 -17.32 17.48
C SER A 148 -8.65 -15.82 17.17
N CYS A 149 -8.65 -15.40 15.90
CA CYS A 149 -8.54 -13.98 15.53
C CYS A 149 -9.84 -13.17 15.77
N TRP A 150 -10.94 -13.84 16.08
CA TRP A 150 -12.24 -13.24 16.39
C TRP A 150 -12.72 -13.50 17.82
N ASN A 151 -11.85 -14.06 18.66
CA ASN A 151 -12.08 -14.16 20.09
C ASN A 151 -11.76 -12.83 20.78
#